data_AF-A0A962D3S2-F1
#
_entry.id   AF-A0A962D3S2-F1
#
_cell.length_a   1.000
_cell.length_b   1.000
_cell.length_c   1.000
_cell.angle_alpha   90.00
_cell.angle_beta   90.00
_cell.angle_gamma   90.00
#
_symmetry.space_group_name_H-M   'P 1'
#
loop_
_entity.id
_entity.type
_entity.pdbx_description
1 polymer ?
#
loop_
_entity_poly.entity_id
_entity_poly.type
_entity_poly.pdbx_seq_one_letter_code
_entity_poly.pdbx_strand_id
1 'polypeptide(L)'
;VDDWAERYRQMLAEQGVVVPERSTWLRAFDLMGLQRHLKVLGIFARLHHRDGKSGYLADLPRVHDYCLQVCDRYAELAALGERLRRWAPPQ
;
A
#
# COMPACT_ATOMS: atom_id res chain seq x y z
N VAL A 1 -4.08 -8.87 -6.70
CA VAL A 1 -4.73 -7.61 -6.26
C VAL A 1 -5.19 -6.81 -7.47
N ASP A 2 -4.33 -6.64 -8.47
CA ASP A 2 -4.65 -5.99 -9.75
C ASP A 2 -5.91 -6.54 -10.44
N ASP A 3 -6.06 -7.87 -10.51
CA ASP A 3 -7.25 -8.49 -11.11
C ASP A 3 -8.54 -8.16 -10.36
N TRP A 4 -8.45 -8.01 -9.03
CA TRP A 4 -9.60 -7.63 -8.23
C TRP A 4 -9.93 -6.16 -8.43
N ALA A 5 -8.91 -5.29 -8.46
CA ALA A 5 -9.08 -3.86 -8.70
C ALA A 5 -9.67 -3.58 -10.10
N GLU A 6 -9.23 -4.33 -11.12
CA GLU A 6 -9.79 -4.25 -12.48
C GLU A 6 -11.21 -4.79 -12.55
N ARG A 7 -11.50 -5.94 -11.93
CA ARG A 7 -12.87 -6.47 -11.86
C ARG A 7 -13.82 -5.47 -11.21
N TYR A 8 -13.40 -4.84 -10.11
CA TYR A 8 -14.21 -3.82 -9.45
C TYR A 8 -14.43 -2.59 -10.34
N ARG A 9 -13.42 -2.15 -11.10
CA ARG A 9 -13.56 -1.08 -12.10
C ARG A 9 -14.60 -1.43 -13.17
N GLN A 10 -14.57 -2.66 -13.66
CA GLN A 10 -15.52 -3.17 -14.67
C GLN A 10 -16.95 -3.21 -14.12
N MET A 11 -17.13 -3.71 -12.89
CA MET A 11 -18.44 -3.70 -12.22
C MET A 11 -19.02 -2.29 -12.07
N LEU A 12 -18.19 -1.29 -11.75
CA LEU A 12 -18.63 0.11 -11.68
C LEU A 12 -19.04 0.65 -13.06
N ALA A 13 -18.28 0.33 -14.11
CA ALA A 13 -18.60 0.72 -15.47
C ALA A 13 -19.93 0.12 -15.95
N GLU A 14 -20.20 -1.16 -15.64
CA GLU A 14 -21.46 -1.84 -15.94
C GLU A 14 -22.67 -1.17 -15.25
N GLN A 15 -22.45 -0.56 -14.09
CA GLN A 15 -23.46 0.22 -13.37
C GLN A 15 -23.62 1.66 -13.88
N GLY A 16 -22.93 2.04 -14.96
CA GLY A 16 -22.97 3.38 -15.53
C GLY A 16 -22.15 4.43 -14.78
N VAL A 17 -21.29 4.01 -13.83
CA VAL A 17 -20.35 4.91 -13.16
C VAL A 17 -19.23 5.26 -14.14
N VAL A 18 -18.95 6.55 -14.31
CA VAL A 18 -17.80 7.01 -15.09
C VAL A 18 -16.52 6.64 -14.35
N VAL A 19 -15.77 5.67 -14.89
CA VAL A 19 -14.49 5.21 -14.35
C VAL A 19 -13.35 5.56 -15.31
N PRO A 20 -12.14 5.86 -14.79
CA PRO A 20 -10.95 6.04 -15.61
C PRO A 20 -10.58 4.79 -16.42
N GLU A 21 -9.70 5.01 -17.41
CA GLU A 21 -8.96 3.94 -18.08
C GLU A 21 -8.21 3.05 -17.08
N ARG A 22 -8.04 1.76 -17.45
CA ARG A 22 -7.45 0.74 -16.57
C ARG A 22 -6.12 1.16 -15.95
N SER A 23 -5.21 1.74 -16.73
CA SER A 23 -3.89 2.16 -16.25
C SER A 23 -3.98 3.27 -15.20
N THR A 24 -4.81 4.30 -15.45
CA THR A 24 -5.06 5.39 -14.51
C THR A 24 -5.72 4.88 -13.24
N TRP A 25 -6.69 3.97 -13.37
CA TRP A 25 -7.37 3.35 -12.23
C TRP A 25 -6.41 2.56 -11.34
N LEU A 26 -5.62 1.65 -11.93
CA LEU A 26 -4.65 0.84 -11.17
C LEU A 26 -3.57 1.70 -10.53
N ARG A 27 -3.10 2.76 -11.21
CA ARG A 27 -2.18 3.72 -10.61
C ARG A 27 -2.78 4.44 -9.41
N ALA A 28 -4.01 4.94 -9.52
CA ALA A 28 -4.68 5.58 -8.39
C ALA A 28 -4.89 4.60 -7.22
N PHE A 29 -5.26 3.35 -7.53
CA PHE A 29 -5.41 2.28 -6.55
C PHE A 29 -4.11 2.00 -5.80
N ASP A 30 -3.00 1.82 -6.53
CA ASP A 30 -1.68 1.57 -5.95
C ASP A 30 -1.22 2.73 -5.05
N LEU A 31 -1.35 3.97 -5.53
CA LEU A 31 -0.90 5.16 -4.78
C LEU A 31 -1.72 5.38 -3.50
N MET A 32 -3.05 5.16 -3.55
CA MET A 32 -3.88 5.17 -2.34
C MET A 32 -3.50 4.03 -1.39
N GLY A 33 -3.26 2.83 -1.92
CA GLY A 33 -2.81 1.68 -1.16
C GLY A 33 -1.50 1.98 -0.43
N LEU A 34 -0.50 2.52 -1.13
CA LEU A 34 0.78 2.92 -0.56
C LEU A 34 0.62 3.94 0.56
N GLN A 35 -0.16 5.00 0.35
CA GLN A 35 -0.41 6.01 1.37
C GLN A 35 -1.02 5.40 2.64
N ARG A 36 -1.98 4.49 2.49
CA ARG A 36 -2.62 3.80 3.62
C ARG A 36 -1.64 2.89 4.35
N HIS A 37 -0.84 2.10 3.63
CA HIS A 37 0.12 1.18 4.23
C HIS A 37 1.23 1.94 4.98
N LEU A 38 1.74 3.06 4.43
CA LEU A 38 2.68 3.93 5.14
C LEU A 38 2.10 4.43 6.48
N LYS A 39 0.83 4.82 6.49
CA LYS A 39 0.13 5.21 7.73
C LYS A 39 0.02 4.03 8.70
N VAL A 40 -0.27 2.82 8.21
CA VAL A 40 -0.37 1.61 9.03
C VAL A 40 0.97 1.27 9.69
N LEU A 41 2.10 1.37 8.98
CA LEU A 41 3.44 1.15 9.55
C LEU A 41 3.66 2.04 10.78
N GLY A 42 3.34 3.33 10.67
CA GLY A 42 3.44 4.28 11.79
C GLY A 42 2.44 4.00 12.92
N ILE A 43 1.20 3.61 12.59
CA ILE A 43 0.19 3.25 13.59
C ILE A 43 0.66 2.04 14.40
N PHE A 44 1.14 0.98 13.76
CA PHE A 44 1.57 -0.25 14.43
C PHE A 44 2.79 0.00 15.31
N ALA A 45 3.79 0.75 14.81
CA ALA A 45 4.93 1.16 15.63
C ALA A 45 4.48 1.94 16.87
N ARG A 46 3.55 2.90 16.71
CA ARG A 46 3.00 3.69 17.83
C ARG A 46 2.22 2.82 18.83
N LEU A 47 1.41 1.88 18.36
CA LEU A 47 0.65 0.95 19.23
C LEU A 47 1.59 0.10 20.10
N HIS A 48 2.73 -0.32 19.56
CA HIS A 48 3.75 -1.01 20.34
C HIS A 48 4.39 -0.08 21.38
N HIS A 49 4.98 1.05 20.95
CA HIS A 49 5.75 1.92 21.83
C HIS A 49 4.93 2.62 22.91
N ARG A 50 3.69 3.03 22.60
CA ARG A 50 2.85 3.80 23.53
C ARG A 50 1.88 2.93 24.32
N ASP A 51 1.25 1.97 23.65
CA ASP A 51 0.12 1.22 24.21
C ASP A 51 0.51 -0.21 24.63
N GLY A 52 1.78 -0.61 24.45
CA GLY A 52 2.28 -1.95 24.78
C GLY A 52 1.71 -3.08 23.90
N LYS A 53 1.04 -2.74 22.79
CA LYS A 53 0.36 -3.71 21.92
C LYS A 53 1.30 -4.27 20.85
N SER A 54 2.21 -5.15 21.26
CA SER A 54 3.22 -5.74 20.38
C SER A 54 2.69 -6.69 19.32
N GLY A 55 1.44 -7.17 19.42
CA GLY A 55 0.86 -8.11 18.45
C GLY A 55 0.87 -7.62 17.00
N TYR A 56 0.84 -6.30 16.79
CA TYR A 56 0.87 -5.70 15.45
C TYR A 56 2.26 -5.66 14.80
N LEU A 57 3.34 -5.92 15.57
CA LEU A 57 4.69 -5.96 14.99
C LEU A 57 4.83 -7.08 13.97
N ALA A 58 4.16 -8.22 14.19
CA ALA A 58 4.16 -9.36 13.28
C ALA A 58 3.56 -9.04 11.88
N ASP A 59 2.74 -7.99 11.78
CA ASP A 59 2.17 -7.54 10.51
C ASP A 59 3.06 -6.54 9.76
N LEU A 60 4.06 -5.93 10.43
CA LEU A 60 4.92 -4.91 9.83
C LEU A 60 5.68 -5.40 8.58
N PRO A 61 6.29 -6.62 8.57
CA PRO A 61 6.99 -7.12 7.38
C PRO A 61 6.08 -7.17 6.16
N ARG A 62 4.86 -7.71 6.32
CA ARG A 62 3.89 -7.81 5.23
C ARG A 62 3.48 -6.43 4.71
N VAL A 63 3.20 -5.48 5.61
CA VAL A 63 2.80 -4.11 5.21
C VAL A 63 3.96 -3.40 4.51
N HIS A 64 5.19 -3.61 4.97
CA HIS A 64 6.41 -3.05 4.36
C HIS A 64 6.64 -3.60 2.96
N ASP A 65 6.47 -4.91 2.76
CA ASP A 65 6.60 -5.55 1.45
C ASP A 65 5.59 -4.98 0.44
N TYR A 66 4.34 -4.73 0.85
CA TYR A 66 3.37 -4.06 -0.02
C TYR A 66 3.80 -2.66 -0.43
N CYS A 67 4.39 -1.88 0.49
CA CYS A 67 4.93 -0.57 0.16
C CYS A 67 6.07 -0.67 -0.86
N LEU A 68 6.98 -1.63 -0.68
CA LEU A 68 8.09 -1.85 -1.61
C LEU A 68 7.61 -2.27 -3.00
N GLN A 69 6.65 -3.19 -3.08
CA GLN A 69 6.05 -3.62 -4.35
C GLN A 69 5.48 -2.43 -5.15
N VAL A 70 4.79 -1.49 -4.49
CA VAL A 70 4.30 -0.29 -5.17
C VAL A 70 5.44 0.65 -5.56
N CYS A 71 6.43 0.86 -4.68
CA CYS A 71 7.57 1.73 -5.00
C CYS A 71 8.36 1.22 -6.22
N ASP A 72 8.50 -0.10 -6.38
CA ASP A 72 9.21 -0.70 -7.51
C ASP A 72 8.46 -0.56 -8.85
N ARG A 73 7.14 -0.31 -8.82
CA ARG A 73 6.31 -0.13 -10.03
C ARG A 73 6.39 1.26 -10.65
N TYR A 74 6.76 2.27 -9.86
CA TYR A 74 6.68 3.68 -10.25
C TYR A 74 8.02 4.38 -10.03
N ALA A 75 8.67 4.82 -11.12
CA ALA A 75 10.00 5.42 -11.06
C ALA A 75 10.05 6.68 -10.17
N GLU A 76 8.95 7.44 -10.11
CA GLU A 76 8.83 8.61 -9.24
C GLU A 76 8.87 8.27 -7.73
N LEU A 77 8.68 7.00 -7.36
CA LEU A 77 8.72 6.51 -5.98
C LEU A 77 10.07 5.90 -5.59
N ALA A 78 11.07 5.88 -6.47
CA ALA A 78 12.36 5.23 -6.22
C ALA A 78 13.02 5.70 -4.91
N ALA A 79 13.05 7.01 -4.67
CA ALA A 79 13.63 7.58 -3.45
C ALA A 79 12.91 7.14 -2.17
N LEU A 80 11.60 6.92 -2.22
CA LEU A 80 10.83 6.36 -1.10
C LEU A 80 11.15 4.88 -0.92
N GLY A 81 11.18 4.10 -2.01
CA GLY A 81 11.54 2.69 -2.00
C GLY A 81 12.91 2.45 -1.35
N GLU A 82 13.92 3.25 -1.71
CA GLU A 82 15.24 3.18 -1.07
C GLU A 82 15.20 3.46 0.44
N ARG A 83 14.43 4.47 0.88
CA ARG A 83 14.26 4.78 2.30
C ARG A 83 13.60 3.64 3.05
N LEU A 84 12.59 3.01 2.46
CA LEU A 84 11.92 1.86 3.04
C LEU A 84 12.86 0.65 3.11
N ARG A 85 13.67 0.36 2.09
CA ARG A 85 14.64 -0.75 2.15
C ARG A 85 15.70 -0.56 3.24
N ARG A 86 16.12 0.69 3.50
CA ARG A 86 17.03 1.00 4.62
C ARG A 86 16.39 0.79 5.99
N TRP A 87 15.07 0.88 6.09
CA TRP A 87 14.32 0.63 7.32
C TRP A 87 13.67 -0.74 7.26
N ALA A 88 14.34 -1.76 7.79
CA ALA A 88 13.76 -3.09 7.92
C ALA A 88 12.88 -3.16 9.18
N PRO A 89 11.61 -3.61 9.08
CA PRO A 89 10.79 -3.84 10.25
C PRO A 89 11.37 -4.97 11.12
N PRO A 90 11.12 -4.96 12.45
CA PRO A 90 11.53 -6.03 13.33
C PRO A 90 10.88 -7.36 12.94
N GLN A 91 11.64 -8.45 13.10
CA GLN A 91 11.21 -9.84 12.88
C GLN A 91 10.41 -10.35 14.09
#